data_AF-A0A1A7ZKK0-F1
#
_entry.id   AF-A0A1A7ZKK0-F1
#
_cell.length_a   1.000
_cell.length_b   1.000
_cell.length_c   1.000
_cell.angle_alpha   90.00
_cell.angle_beta   90.00
_cell.angle_gamma   90.00
#
_symmetry.space_group_name_H-M   'P 1'
#
loop_
_entity.id
_entity.type
_entity.pdbx_description
1 polymer ?
#
loop_
_entity_poly.entity_id
_entity_poly.type
_entity_poly.pdbx_seq_one_letter_code
_entity_poly.pdbx_strand_id
1 'polypeptide(L)'
;MKIVILIAVTLMVILATEINEAYQFGDIIAFEGKLYKHYGVYVGTTEFSEKKLDEDYFHFTGTIRSYFLQKISKLPNLGHLSESQPKCVFGSLKNENKHELDNYLDGILYSQDELKKDEKNMKSQIEEKYGATEHALWTNNCEHLATCVMESKILAGT
;
A
#
# COMPACT_ATOMS: atom_id res chain seq x y z
N MET A 1 -7.59 31.66 35.35
CA MET A 1 -7.39 30.20 35.50
C MET A 1 -8.16 29.37 34.47
N LYS A 2 -9.51 29.44 34.40
CA LYS A 2 -10.31 28.62 33.46
C LYS A 2 -9.90 28.78 31.97
N ILE A 3 -9.64 30.01 31.53
CA ILE A 3 -9.21 30.30 30.15
C ILE A 3 -7.80 29.74 29.86
N VAL A 4 -6.88 29.84 30.82
CA VAL A 4 -5.51 29.33 30.67
C VAL A 4 -5.49 27.79 30.61
N ILE A 5 -6.33 27.13 31.41
CA ILE A 5 -6.50 25.67 31.38
C ILE A 5 -7.11 25.24 30.04
N LEU A 6 -8.12 25.96 29.53
CA LEU A 6 -8.74 25.64 28.25
C LEU A 6 -7.75 25.74 27.10
N ILE A 7 -6.93 26.81 27.07
CA ILE A 7 -5.87 27.00 26.06
C ILE A 7 -4.84 25.88 26.14
N ALA A 8 -4.38 25.52 27.34
CA ALA A 8 -3.41 24.45 27.53
C ALA A 8 -3.96 23.09 27.09
N VAL A 9 -5.24 22.80 27.39
CA VAL A 9 -5.90 21.56 26.95
C VAL A 9 -6.07 21.54 25.43
N THR A 10 -6.50 22.64 24.80
CA THR A 10 -6.58 22.70 23.34
C THR A 10 -5.22 22.56 22.68
N LEU A 11 -4.16 23.15 23.25
CA LEU A 11 -2.81 23.01 22.72
C LEU A 11 -2.28 21.57 22.84
N MET A 12 -2.54 20.89 23.97
CA MET A 12 -2.17 19.48 24.14
C MET A 12 -2.96 18.56 23.20
N VAL A 13 -4.23 18.87 22.93
CA VAL A 13 -5.04 18.12 21.96
C VAL A 13 -4.50 18.34 20.55
N ILE A 14 -4.15 19.57 20.16
CA ILE A 14 -3.57 19.88 18.85
C ILE A 14 -2.21 19.19 18.67
N LEU A 15 -1.33 19.27 19.68
CA LEU A 15 -0.03 18.59 19.66
C LEU A 15 -0.19 17.05 19.64
N ALA A 16 -1.19 16.51 20.33
CA ALA A 16 -1.48 15.07 20.27
C ALA A 16 -2.05 14.63 18.92
N THR A 17 -2.78 15.50 18.21
CA THR A 17 -3.28 15.23 16.85
C THR A 17 -2.18 15.33 15.78
N GLU A 18 -1.20 16.23 15.94
CA GLU A 18 -0.08 16.36 14.99
C GLU A 18 0.91 15.19 15.02
N ILE A 19 0.93 14.40 16.09
CA ILE A 19 1.84 13.24 16.22
C ILE A 19 1.28 11.98 15.55
N ASN A 20 0.00 11.97 15.12
CA ASN A 20 -0.71 10.72 14.86
C ASN A 20 -1.14 10.43 13.42
N GLU A 21 -0.77 11.23 12.42
CA GLU A 21 -1.02 10.88 11.02
C GLU A 21 0.26 11.03 10.19
N ALA A 22 1.22 10.12 10.39
CA ALA A 22 2.39 10.01 9.51
C ALA A 22 2.02 9.64 8.06
N TYR A 23 0.81 9.10 7.86
CA TYR A 23 0.29 8.62 6.57
C TYR A 23 -1.19 8.95 6.42
N GLN A 24 -1.59 9.31 5.20
CA GLN A 24 -2.96 9.51 4.76
C GLN A 24 -3.38 8.41 3.80
N PHE A 25 -4.69 8.14 3.71
CA PHE A 25 -5.20 7.13 2.78
C PHE A 25 -4.67 7.36 1.37
N GLY A 26 -4.15 6.31 0.75
CA GLY A 26 -3.58 6.37 -0.58
C GLY A 26 -2.15 6.89 -0.63
N ASP A 27 -1.49 7.12 0.49
CA ASP A 27 -0.05 7.32 0.50
C ASP A 27 0.69 6.05 0.11
N ILE A 28 1.73 6.22 -0.69
CA ILE A 28 2.64 5.15 -1.07
C ILE A 28 3.70 5.07 0.02
N ILE A 29 3.81 3.89 0.61
CA ILE A 29 4.77 3.58 1.66
C ILE A 29 5.88 2.71 1.05
N ALA A 30 7.12 3.12 1.23
CA ALA A 30 8.29 2.30 0.95
C ALA A 30 8.75 1.57 2.21
N PHE A 31 9.16 0.32 2.04
CA PHE A 31 9.74 -0.53 3.07
C PHE A 31 11.19 -0.86 2.68
N GLU A 32 12.12 -0.72 3.62
CA GLU A 32 13.53 -0.96 3.36
C GLU A 32 13.80 -2.45 3.15
N GLY A 33 14.08 -2.85 1.91
CA GLY A 33 14.54 -4.19 1.57
C GLY A 33 16.04 -4.23 1.30
N LYS A 34 16.65 -5.42 1.43
CA LYS A 34 18.11 -5.58 1.23
C LYS A 34 18.58 -5.33 -0.21
N LEU A 35 17.72 -5.59 -1.19
CA LEU A 35 18.06 -5.53 -2.63
C LEU A 35 17.13 -4.59 -3.43
N TYR A 36 15.90 -4.41 -2.96
CA TYR A 36 14.89 -3.55 -3.58
C TYR A 36 13.97 -3.04 -2.48
N LYS A 37 13.40 -1.84 -2.67
CA LYS A 37 12.33 -1.33 -1.82
C LYS A 37 11.07 -2.16 -2.07
N HIS A 38 10.43 -2.59 -0.99
CA HIS A 38 9.07 -3.11 -1.06
C HIS A 38 8.10 -1.93 -0.94
N TYR A 39 6.93 -2.01 -1.56
CA TYR A 39 5.97 -0.90 -1.58
C TYR A 39 4.57 -1.36 -1.17
N GLY A 40 3.81 -0.45 -0.59
CA GLY A 40 2.40 -0.64 -0.26
C GLY A 40 1.65 0.68 -0.31
N VAL A 41 0.32 0.59 -0.28
CA VAL A 41 -0.57 1.75 -0.22
C VAL A 41 -1.19 1.80 1.16
N TYR A 42 -1.05 2.92 1.86
CA TYR A 42 -1.68 3.13 3.16
C TYR A 42 -3.19 3.18 3.01
N VAL A 43 -3.88 2.38 3.81
CA VAL A 43 -5.34 2.35 3.85
C VAL A 43 -5.90 2.77 5.21
N GLY A 44 -5.05 2.87 6.23
CA GLY A 44 -5.42 3.31 7.57
C GLY A 44 -6.61 2.53 8.13
N THR A 45 -7.59 3.27 8.65
CA THR A 45 -8.82 2.72 9.24
C THR A 45 -9.93 2.47 8.21
N THR A 46 -9.67 2.64 6.91
CA THR A 46 -10.68 2.38 5.88
C THR A 46 -11.10 0.91 5.94
N GLU A 47 -12.41 0.68 5.97
CA GLU A 47 -13.01 -0.65 6.05
C GLU A 47 -12.96 -1.35 4.68
N PHE A 48 -12.49 -2.60 4.68
CA PHE A 48 -12.52 -3.53 3.55
C PHE A 48 -12.98 -4.89 4.06
N SER A 49 -13.73 -5.63 3.24
CA SER A 49 -14.34 -6.92 3.63
C SER A 49 -13.33 -7.94 4.18
N GLU A 50 -12.09 -7.90 3.69
CA GLU A 50 -11.05 -8.89 3.95
C GLU A 50 -9.93 -8.37 4.88
N LYS A 51 -9.98 -7.09 5.27
CA LYS A 51 -8.95 -6.44 6.09
C LYS A 51 -9.25 -6.63 7.57
N LYS A 52 -8.22 -6.96 8.35
CA LYS A 52 -8.33 -7.05 9.82
C LYS A 52 -8.19 -5.67 10.48
N LEU A 53 -8.58 -5.61 11.75
CA LEU A 53 -8.61 -4.38 12.53
C LEU A 53 -7.22 -3.75 12.72
N ASP A 54 -6.18 -4.57 12.81
CA ASP A 54 -4.80 -4.15 13.05
C ASP A 54 -3.97 -3.94 11.78
N GLU A 55 -4.53 -4.26 10.61
CA GLU A 55 -3.92 -4.03 9.31
C GLU A 55 -4.21 -2.58 8.86
N ASP A 56 -3.29 -1.95 8.13
CA ASP A 56 -3.34 -0.51 7.80
C ASP A 56 -2.70 -0.18 6.44
N TYR A 57 -2.14 -1.17 5.72
CA TYR A 57 -1.65 -0.98 4.36
C TYR A 57 -1.99 -2.18 3.46
N PHE A 58 -2.07 -1.94 2.14
CA PHE A 58 -2.29 -2.97 1.12
C PHE A 58 -1.03 -3.14 0.26
N HIS A 59 -0.63 -4.37 0.00
CA HIS A 59 0.60 -4.66 -0.73
C HIS A 59 0.58 -6.02 -1.44
N PHE A 60 1.59 -6.26 -2.29
CA PHE A 60 1.85 -7.56 -2.89
C PHE A 60 2.91 -8.32 -2.10
N THR A 61 2.67 -9.59 -1.78
CA THR A 61 3.60 -10.42 -0.97
C THR A 61 4.76 -11.02 -1.77
N GLY A 62 4.84 -10.75 -3.09
CA GLY A 62 5.80 -11.41 -3.96
C GLY A 62 7.25 -11.06 -3.67
N THR A 63 8.08 -12.09 -3.57
CA THR A 63 9.54 -11.98 -3.53
C THR A 63 10.15 -12.43 -4.86
N ILE A 64 11.42 -12.08 -5.09
CA ILE A 64 12.20 -12.62 -6.22
C ILE A 64 12.21 -14.16 -6.20
N ARG A 65 12.29 -14.76 -4.99
CA ARG A 65 12.27 -16.21 -4.82
C ARG A 65 10.92 -16.80 -5.21
N SER A 66 9.81 -16.25 -4.73
CA SER A 66 8.48 -16.76 -5.07
C SER A 66 8.19 -16.64 -6.57
N TYR A 67 8.72 -15.59 -7.22
CA TYR A 67 8.67 -15.43 -8.66
C TYR A 67 9.45 -16.53 -9.40
N PHE A 68 10.71 -16.75 -8.99
CA PHE A 68 11.54 -17.82 -9.56
C PHE A 68 10.91 -19.20 -9.35
N LEU A 69 10.40 -19.47 -8.15
CA LEU A 69 9.71 -20.73 -7.83
C LEU A 69 8.43 -20.93 -8.63
N GLN A 70 7.62 -19.88 -8.82
CA GLN A 70 6.42 -19.95 -9.68
C GLN A 70 6.79 -20.23 -11.14
N LYS A 71 7.91 -19.69 -11.64
CA LYS A 71 8.38 -19.94 -13.00
C LYS A 71 8.83 -21.39 -13.19
N ILE A 72 9.54 -21.96 -12.20
CA ILE A 72 9.99 -23.35 -12.29
C ILE A 72 8.89 -24.36 -11.96
N SER A 73 7.88 -24.01 -11.17
CA SER A 73 6.73 -24.91 -10.90
C SER A 73 5.85 -25.11 -12.13
N LYS A 74 5.93 -24.21 -13.13
CA LYS A 74 5.29 -24.35 -14.45
C LYS A 74 6.07 -25.27 -15.40
N LEU A 75 7.28 -25.70 -15.04
CA LEU A 75 8.06 -26.66 -15.84
C LEU A 75 7.58 -28.08 -15.56
N PRO A 76 7.27 -28.87 -16.59
CA PRO A 76 6.98 -30.29 -16.39
C PRO A 76 8.24 -30.99 -15.86
N ASN A 77 8.08 -31.82 -14.81
CA ASN A 77 9.10 -32.67 -14.16
C ASN A 77 9.89 -32.09 -12.96
N LEU A 78 9.57 -30.89 -12.46
CA LEU A 78 10.06 -30.45 -11.14
C LEU A 78 8.96 -30.63 -10.10
N GLY A 79 9.25 -31.35 -9.01
CA GLY A 79 8.30 -31.54 -7.90
C GLY A 79 7.73 -30.21 -7.40
N HIS A 80 6.47 -30.24 -6.95
CA HIS A 80 5.76 -29.05 -6.47
C HIS A 80 6.46 -28.48 -5.23
N LEU A 81 7.26 -27.43 -5.41
CA LEU A 81 7.87 -26.69 -4.30
C LEU A 81 6.76 -25.89 -3.61
N SER A 82 6.41 -26.33 -2.40
CA SER A 82 5.41 -25.69 -1.54
C SER A 82 5.98 -24.40 -0.95
N GLU A 83 5.85 -23.31 -1.68
CA GLU A 83 5.94 -21.95 -1.13
C GLU A 83 4.59 -21.25 -1.37
N SER A 84 4.18 -20.39 -0.45
CA SER A 84 2.92 -19.64 -0.59
C SER A 84 2.95 -18.81 -1.87
N GLN A 85 1.91 -18.94 -2.70
CA GLN A 85 1.82 -18.16 -3.93
C GLN A 85 1.77 -16.66 -3.60
N PRO A 86 2.52 -15.82 -4.32
CA PRO A 86 2.51 -14.39 -4.10
C PRO A 86 1.13 -13.83 -4.47
N LYS A 87 0.61 -12.94 -3.63
CA LYS A 87 -0.73 -12.36 -3.77
C LYS A 87 -0.82 -10.96 -3.13
N CYS A 88 -1.82 -10.19 -3.54
CA CYS A 88 -2.16 -8.94 -2.88
C CYS A 88 -2.90 -9.17 -1.55
N VAL A 89 -2.47 -8.53 -0.47
CA VAL A 89 -3.03 -8.68 0.88
C VAL A 89 -2.94 -7.38 1.66
N PHE A 90 -3.58 -7.36 2.82
CA PHE A 90 -3.38 -6.34 3.83
C PHE A 90 -2.26 -6.73 4.79
N GLY A 91 -1.52 -5.73 5.26
CA GLY A 91 -0.46 -5.84 6.25
C GLY A 91 -0.59 -4.79 7.35
N SER A 92 0.23 -4.89 8.38
CA SER A 92 0.26 -3.96 9.52
C SER A 92 1.63 -3.31 9.64
N LEU A 93 1.70 -1.98 9.59
CA LEU A 93 2.95 -1.22 9.76
C LEU A 93 3.63 -1.51 11.10
N LYS A 94 2.86 -1.90 12.13
CA LYS A 94 3.40 -2.29 13.44
C LYS A 94 4.33 -3.51 13.38
N ASN A 95 4.20 -4.35 12.35
CA ASN A 95 5.03 -5.52 12.14
C ASN A 95 6.25 -5.24 11.26
N GLU A 96 6.40 -4.01 10.78
CA GLU A 96 7.41 -3.62 9.81
C GLU A 96 8.51 -2.81 10.50
N ASN A 97 9.77 -3.21 10.29
CA ASN A 97 10.89 -2.63 11.04
C ASN A 97 11.25 -1.21 10.57
N LYS A 98 11.09 -0.93 9.27
CA LYS A 98 11.46 0.34 8.65
C LYS A 98 10.59 0.62 7.43
N HIS A 99 9.87 1.72 7.51
CA HIS A 99 9.02 2.22 6.43
C HIS A 99 9.05 3.74 6.39
N GLU A 100 8.85 4.31 5.21
CA GLU A 100 8.87 5.75 4.95
C GLU A 100 7.79 6.13 3.94
N LEU A 101 7.32 7.38 4.02
CA LEU A 101 6.46 7.97 2.99
C LEU A 101 7.28 8.14 1.71
N ASP A 102 6.81 7.57 0.61
CA ASP A 102 7.50 7.60 -0.70
C ASP A 102 6.45 7.74 -1.81
N ASN A 103 5.72 8.87 -1.82
CA ASN A 103 4.77 9.23 -2.88
C ASN A 103 5.49 9.61 -4.18
N TYR A 104 6.33 8.72 -4.72
CA TYR A 104 7.16 8.96 -5.91
C TYR A 104 6.36 9.28 -7.18
N LEU A 105 5.04 9.08 -7.15
CA LEU A 105 4.11 9.42 -8.23
C LEU A 105 3.56 10.85 -8.16
N ASP A 106 3.71 11.54 -7.02
CA ASP A 106 3.28 12.93 -6.86
C ASP A 106 4.07 13.83 -7.84
N GLY A 107 3.36 14.62 -8.64
CA GLY A 107 3.96 15.46 -9.68
C GLY A 107 4.27 14.76 -11.02
N ILE A 108 4.18 13.41 -11.10
CA ILE A 108 4.28 12.65 -12.37
C ILE A 108 2.88 12.42 -12.95
N LEU A 109 1.98 11.87 -12.12
CA LEU A 109 0.61 11.52 -12.54
C LEU A 109 -0.40 12.62 -12.24
N TYR A 110 -0.03 13.55 -11.37
CA TYR A 110 -0.94 14.57 -10.90
C TYR A 110 -0.26 15.94 -10.94
N SER A 111 -0.75 16.82 -11.81
CA SER A 111 -0.49 18.26 -11.70
C SER A 111 -1.27 18.80 -10.48
N GLN A 112 -0.76 19.88 -9.87
CA GLN A 112 -1.25 20.42 -8.59
C GLN A 112 -2.76 20.72 -8.53
N ASP A 113 -3.45 20.83 -9.67
CA ASP A 113 -4.86 21.27 -9.76
C ASP A 113 -5.89 20.14 -9.93
N GLU A 114 -5.49 18.88 -10.17
CA GLU A 114 -6.44 17.74 -10.35
C GLU A 114 -6.38 16.68 -9.24
N LEU A 115 -5.55 16.92 -8.21
CA LEU A 115 -5.29 16.02 -7.08
C LEU A 115 -6.48 15.87 -6.13
N LYS A 116 -7.45 15.05 -6.53
CA LYS A 116 -8.18 14.23 -5.55
C LYS A 116 -7.85 12.79 -5.86
N LYS A 117 -7.01 12.18 -5.01
CA LYS A 117 -6.93 10.72 -4.87
C LYS A 117 -8.39 10.25 -4.75
N ASP A 118 -8.90 9.56 -5.76
CA ASP A 118 -10.30 9.13 -5.77
C ASP A 118 -10.40 7.92 -4.84
N GLU A 119 -10.59 8.19 -3.56
CA GLU A 119 -10.61 7.16 -2.51
C GLU A 119 -11.62 6.05 -2.81
N LYS A 120 -12.75 6.39 -3.45
CA LYS A 120 -13.76 5.40 -3.84
C LYS A 120 -13.23 4.48 -4.93
N ASN A 121 -12.59 5.03 -5.95
CA ASN A 121 -11.97 4.26 -7.02
C ASN A 121 -10.85 3.38 -6.46
N MET A 122 -9.96 3.94 -5.65
CA MET A 122 -8.85 3.20 -5.01
C MET A 122 -9.37 2.07 -4.13
N LYS A 123 -10.41 2.32 -3.33
CA LYS A 123 -11.06 1.30 -2.52
C LYS A 123 -11.59 0.16 -3.39
N SER A 124 -12.34 0.48 -4.44
CA SER A 124 -12.88 -0.53 -5.36
C SER A 124 -11.79 -1.39 -5.99
N GLN A 125 -10.65 -0.78 -6.36
CA GLN A 125 -9.54 -1.51 -6.94
C GLN A 125 -8.83 -2.41 -5.91
N ILE A 126 -8.61 -1.93 -4.70
CA ILE A 126 -8.04 -2.75 -3.63
C ILE A 126 -8.94 -3.95 -3.35
N GLU A 127 -10.27 -3.77 -3.33
CA GLU A 127 -11.23 -4.87 -3.18
C GLU A 127 -11.16 -5.87 -4.36
N GLU A 128 -11.08 -5.39 -5.61
CA GLU A 128 -10.94 -6.23 -6.79
C GLU A 128 -9.61 -7.02 -6.80
N LYS A 129 -8.53 -6.39 -6.34
CA LYS A 129 -7.17 -6.93 -6.41
C LYS A 129 -6.81 -7.80 -5.22
N TYR A 130 -7.55 -7.77 -4.12
CA TYR A 130 -7.27 -8.61 -2.96
C TYR A 130 -7.22 -10.09 -3.35
N GLY A 131 -6.17 -10.80 -2.92
CA GLY A 131 -5.96 -12.21 -3.25
C GLY A 131 -5.46 -12.48 -4.67
N ALA A 132 -5.39 -11.48 -5.55
CA ALA A 132 -4.89 -11.67 -6.92
C ALA A 132 -3.42 -12.08 -6.92
N THR A 133 -3.11 -13.15 -7.65
CA THR A 133 -1.77 -13.76 -7.76
C THR A 133 -1.04 -13.39 -9.05
N GLU A 134 -1.77 -12.89 -10.05
CA GLU A 134 -1.25 -12.54 -11.37
C GLU A 134 -1.26 -11.04 -11.55
N HIS A 135 -0.10 -10.42 -11.79
CA HIS A 135 0.03 -9.15 -12.50
C HIS A 135 1.26 -9.27 -13.42
N ALA A 136 1.16 -8.71 -14.61
CA ALA A 136 2.14 -8.85 -15.69
C ALA A 136 3.51 -8.25 -15.36
N LEU A 137 4.38 -9.06 -14.78
CA LEU A 137 5.71 -9.36 -15.32
C LEU A 137 6.66 -8.23 -15.73
N TRP A 138 6.77 -7.10 -15.03
CA TRP A 138 8.01 -6.30 -15.13
C TRP A 138 8.45 -5.86 -13.75
N THR A 139 9.78 -5.87 -13.54
CA THR A 139 10.51 -5.71 -12.28
C THR A 139 9.91 -4.67 -11.32
N ASN A 140 9.83 -5.03 -10.02
CA ASN A 140 9.19 -4.29 -8.90
C ASN A 140 7.65 -4.44 -8.78
N ASN A 141 7.20 -5.68 -8.52
CA ASN A 141 5.78 -6.06 -8.36
C ASN A 141 4.95 -5.15 -7.43
N CYS A 142 5.59 -4.58 -6.40
CA CYS A 142 4.93 -3.79 -5.37
C CYS A 142 4.82 -2.31 -5.76
N GLU A 143 5.81 -1.81 -6.51
CA GLU A 143 5.79 -0.49 -7.14
C GLU A 143 4.68 -0.45 -8.20
N HIS A 144 4.61 -1.48 -9.06
CA HIS A 144 3.55 -1.57 -10.07
C HIS A 144 2.15 -1.65 -9.44
N LEU A 145 1.99 -2.38 -8.32
CA LEU A 145 0.71 -2.42 -7.61
C LEU A 145 0.33 -1.04 -7.05
N ALA A 146 1.27 -0.34 -6.40
CA ALA A 146 1.05 0.99 -5.87
C ALA A 146 0.66 1.97 -6.99
N THR A 147 1.35 1.89 -8.14
CA THR A 147 1.02 2.65 -9.34
C THR A 147 -0.37 2.30 -9.89
N CYS A 148 -0.72 1.03 -10.06
CA CYS A 148 -2.03 0.62 -10.59
C CYS A 148 -3.19 1.08 -9.70
N VAL A 149 -3.07 0.98 -8.37
CA VAL A 149 -4.13 1.46 -7.46
C VAL A 149 -4.33 2.97 -7.59
N MET A 150 -3.28 3.71 -7.95
CA MET A 150 -3.27 5.18 -8.04
C MET A 150 -3.67 5.73 -9.44
N GLU A 151 -3.32 5.06 -10.54
CA GLU A 151 -3.41 5.57 -11.93
C GLU A 151 -4.79 5.52 -12.62
N SER A 152 -5.81 4.91 -12.02
CA SER A 152 -6.97 4.37 -12.76
C SER A 152 -8.03 5.36 -13.26
N LYS A 153 -7.64 6.59 -13.62
CA LYS A 153 -8.44 7.49 -14.46
C LYS A 153 -8.06 7.50 -15.95
N ILE A 154 -6.94 6.92 -16.36
CA ILE A 154 -6.48 7.04 -17.76
C ILE A 154 -6.99 5.90 -18.68
N LEU A 155 -7.34 4.73 -18.16
CA LEU A 155 -7.67 3.56 -19.00
C LEU A 155 -9.17 3.22 -19.14
N ALA A 156 -10.07 3.98 -18.52
CA ALA A 156 -11.52 3.81 -18.70
C ALA A 156 -12.11 4.73 -19.81
N GLY A 157 -11.24 5.36 -20.61
CA GLY A 157 -11.60 6.39 -21.59
C GLY A 157 -11.03 6.18 -23.00
N THR A 158 -10.89 4.93 -23.46
CA THR A 158 -10.63 4.59 -24.87
C THR A 158 -11.64 3.57 -25.38
#